data_AF-A0A8S1E4E4-F1
#
_entry.id   AF-A0A8S1E4E4-F1
#
_cell.length_a   1.000
_cell.length_b   1.000
_cell.length_c   1.000
_cell.angle_alpha   90.00
_cell.angle_beta   90.00
_cell.angle_gamma   90.00
#
_symmetry.space_group_name_H-M   'P 1'
#
loop_
_entity.id
_entity.type
_entity.pdbx_description
1 polymer ?
#
loop_
_entity_poly.entity_id
_entity_poly.type
_entity_poly.pdbx_seq_one_letter_code
_entity_poly.pdbx_strand_id
1 'polypeptide(L)'
;MNRVTFFVIFLSGAVFALLVSHLSNLRKTPQHKTSVQVFRAEILNQYKDTFFPLPSAGTIDVEEESTLGVVIKNLQKAQKSSKPPKPIERKANNQEALASLHAALEKRLQGHHDKALKLFQHAVALAPTHPDVLNHYGEFLEHTQKDVVEADRLYLRALSLSPSHNRAMTNRQRTSPVVDALDKENLKRIDDKRNTLGRIPSADSSLRRAKREAYFQHVYHSVGIEGNTMSLSQTRVILETGMAVGGKSLIEHGEILGLDAALKYLNSKLSSNLFSRNIKWGLEDLSKLFH
;
A
#
# COMPACT_ATOMS: atom_id res chain seq x y z
N MET A 1 44.75 -52.70 14.64
CA MET A 1 44.42 -51.77 13.54
C MET A 1 45.67 -50.96 13.21
N ASN A 2 46.16 -51.09 11.99
CA ASN A 2 47.51 -50.64 11.61
C ASN A 2 47.59 -49.12 11.47
N ARG A 3 48.71 -48.53 11.93
CA ARG A 3 49.00 -47.09 11.80
C ARG A 3 48.93 -46.60 10.35
N VAL A 4 49.21 -47.48 9.39
CA VAL A 4 49.10 -47.22 7.96
C VAL A 4 47.65 -46.96 7.52
N THR A 5 46.68 -47.70 8.06
CA THR A 5 45.27 -47.53 7.70
C THR A 5 44.71 -46.19 8.19
N PHE A 6 45.13 -45.73 9.37
CA PHE A 6 44.79 -44.40 9.87
C PHE A 6 45.37 -43.29 9.00
N PHE A 7 46.63 -43.43 8.57
CA PHE A 7 47.26 -42.45 7.67
C PHE A 7 46.55 -42.37 6.32
N VAL A 8 46.15 -43.50 5.73
CA VAL A 8 45.44 -43.52 4.44
C VAL A 8 44.05 -42.87 4.55
N ILE A 9 43.32 -43.12 5.65
CA ILE A 9 42.01 -42.49 5.89
C ILE A 9 42.17 -40.97 6.10
N PHE A 10 43.21 -40.55 6.81
CA PHE A 10 43.47 -39.13 7.05
C PHE A 10 43.88 -38.40 5.76
N LEU A 11 44.73 -39.03 4.93
CA LEU A 11 45.16 -38.48 3.65
C LEU A 11 43.98 -38.36 2.67
N SER A 12 43.10 -39.37 2.63
CA SER A 12 41.86 -39.38 1.86
C SER A 12 40.92 -38.24 2.27
N GLY A 13 40.74 -38.01 3.57
CA GLY A 13 39.93 -36.91 4.10
C GLY A 13 40.48 -35.52 3.74
N ALA A 14 41.80 -35.34 3.78
CA ALA A 14 42.45 -34.09 3.41
C ALA A 14 42.31 -33.77 1.91
N VAL A 15 42.45 -34.79 1.04
CA VAL A 15 42.23 -34.64 -0.40
C VAL A 15 40.77 -34.32 -0.70
N PHE A 16 39.83 -34.97 -0.02
CA PHE A 16 38.39 -34.68 -0.18
C PHE A 16 38.05 -33.24 0.25
N ALA A 17 38.60 -32.75 1.37
CA ALA A 17 38.40 -31.38 1.82
C ALA A 17 38.95 -30.34 0.82
N LEU A 18 40.12 -30.60 0.22
CA LEU A 18 40.68 -29.75 -0.83
C LEU A 18 39.83 -29.76 -2.09
N LEU A 19 39.29 -30.92 -2.47
CA LEU A 19 38.45 -31.07 -3.65
C LEU A 19 37.08 -30.38 -3.48
N VAL A 20 36.47 -30.49 -2.29
CA VAL A 20 35.24 -29.75 -1.92
C VAL A 20 35.50 -28.24 -1.88
N SER A 21 36.65 -27.80 -1.35
CA SER A 21 37.04 -26.39 -1.34
C SER A 21 37.23 -25.84 -2.77
N HIS A 22 37.88 -26.61 -3.65
CA HIS A 22 38.10 -26.22 -5.04
C HIS A 22 36.79 -26.18 -5.85
N LEU A 23 35.90 -27.15 -5.66
CA LEU A 23 34.56 -27.16 -6.26
C LEU A 23 33.67 -26.03 -5.72
N SER A 24 33.83 -25.63 -4.45
CA SER A 24 33.10 -24.49 -3.88
C SER A 24 33.54 -23.15 -4.50
N ASN A 25 34.81 -23.04 -4.89
CA ASN A 25 35.33 -21.88 -5.63
C ASN A 25 34.85 -21.85 -7.08
N LEU A 26 34.66 -23.01 -7.73
CA LEU A 26 34.08 -23.11 -9.07
C LEU A 26 32.56 -22.81 -9.10
N ARG A 27 31.89 -22.86 -7.94
CA ARG A 27 30.45 -22.54 -7.79
C ARG A 27 30.17 -21.07 -7.48
N LYS A 28 31.20 -20.25 -7.27
CA LYS A 28 31.06 -18.79 -7.21
C LYS A 28 30.98 -18.24 -8.64
N THR A 29 29.82 -18.41 -9.26
CA THR A 29 29.44 -17.57 -10.38
C THR A 29 29.47 -16.11 -9.90
N PRO A 30 30.05 -15.16 -10.66
CA PRO A 30 29.94 -13.76 -10.33
C PRO A 30 28.46 -13.39 -10.40
N GLN A 31 27.83 -13.32 -9.23
CA GLN A 31 26.50 -12.75 -9.10
C GLN A 31 26.55 -11.32 -9.65
N HIS A 32 25.83 -11.11 -10.75
CA HIS A 32 24.87 -10.05 -11.11
C HIS A 32 24.50 -8.93 -10.09
N LYS A 33 25.30 -8.64 -9.06
CA LYS A 33 25.06 -7.58 -8.08
C LYS A 33 25.25 -6.19 -8.69
N THR A 34 26.15 -6.06 -9.67
CA THR A 34 26.42 -4.79 -10.35
C THR A 34 25.26 -4.35 -11.24
N SER A 35 24.58 -5.28 -11.92
CA SER A 35 23.45 -4.91 -12.78
C SER A 35 22.21 -4.51 -11.97
N VAL A 36 21.95 -5.15 -10.82
CA VAL A 36 20.78 -4.84 -9.98
C VAL A 36 20.95 -3.49 -9.28
N GLN A 37 22.17 -3.14 -8.85
CA GLN A 37 22.45 -1.83 -8.23
C GLN A 37 22.38 -0.68 -9.24
N VAL A 38 22.93 -0.87 -10.44
CA VAL A 38 22.85 0.12 -11.53
C VAL A 38 21.42 0.25 -12.03
N PHE A 39 20.72 -0.87 -12.27
CA PHE A 39 19.29 -0.87 -12.62
C PHE A 39 18.43 -0.25 -11.52
N ARG A 40 18.74 -0.47 -10.23
CA ARG A 40 18.07 0.18 -9.10
C ARG A 40 18.23 1.69 -9.12
N ALA A 41 19.43 2.21 -9.40
CA ALA A 41 19.66 3.66 -9.49
C ALA A 41 18.95 4.27 -10.71
N GLU A 42 19.00 3.60 -11.86
CA GLU A 42 18.34 4.02 -13.11
C GLU A 42 16.80 4.05 -12.95
N ILE A 43 16.22 2.99 -12.39
CA ILE A 43 14.78 2.86 -12.13
C ILE A 43 14.33 3.86 -11.07
N LEU A 44 15.05 4.05 -9.96
CA LEU A 44 14.63 5.03 -8.94
C LEU A 44 14.66 6.46 -9.50
N ASN A 45 15.62 6.78 -10.37
CA ASN A 45 15.70 8.09 -11.00
C ASN A 45 14.56 8.30 -12.02
N GLN A 46 14.17 7.25 -12.74
CA GLN A 46 13.13 7.29 -13.77
C GLN A 46 11.70 7.47 -13.22
N TYR A 47 11.45 7.19 -11.93
CA TYR A 47 10.11 7.16 -11.32
C TYR A 47 9.95 8.23 -10.22
N LYS A 48 10.95 9.11 -10.06
CA LYS A 48 10.98 10.18 -9.06
C LYS A 48 9.94 11.28 -9.34
N ASP A 49 9.53 11.42 -10.60
CA ASP A 49 8.70 12.54 -11.07
C ASP A 49 7.21 12.21 -11.26
N THR A 50 6.77 10.98 -10.93
CA THR A 50 5.40 10.52 -11.23
C THR A 50 4.33 11.00 -10.23
N PHE A 51 4.66 11.91 -9.33
CA PHE A 51 3.71 12.43 -8.34
C PHE A 51 3.32 13.87 -8.68
N PHE A 52 2.05 14.07 -9.04
CA PHE A 52 1.46 15.39 -9.20
C PHE A 52 1.72 16.22 -7.93
N PRO A 53 2.39 17.38 -8.02
CA PRO A 53 2.52 18.26 -6.88
C PRO A 53 1.12 18.69 -6.44
N LEU A 54 0.86 18.59 -5.13
CA LEU A 54 -0.34 19.19 -4.55
C LEU A 54 -0.34 20.69 -4.92
N PRO A 55 -1.48 21.25 -5.34
CA PRO A 55 -1.57 22.66 -5.71
C PRO A 55 -1.02 23.54 -4.58
N SER A 56 -0.36 24.63 -4.96
CA SER A 56 0.26 25.57 -4.01
C SER A 56 -0.75 26.08 -2.98
N ALA A 57 -0.31 26.27 -1.73
CA ALA A 57 -1.11 26.60 -0.55
C ALA A 57 -2.00 27.87 -0.65
N GLY A 58 -1.93 28.62 -1.76
CA GLY A 58 -2.75 29.81 -2.04
C GLY A 58 -4.10 29.51 -2.73
N THR A 59 -4.37 28.28 -3.13
CA THR A 59 -5.65 27.84 -3.71
C THR A 59 -6.26 26.74 -2.85
N ILE A 60 -6.58 27.06 -1.59
CA ILE A 60 -7.66 26.38 -0.90
C ILE A 60 -8.89 27.22 -1.18
N ASP A 61 -9.33 27.19 -2.44
CA ASP A 61 -10.70 27.55 -2.72
C ASP A 61 -11.53 26.45 -2.07
N VAL A 62 -12.51 26.85 -1.26
CA VAL A 62 -13.46 25.93 -0.65
C VAL A 62 -14.23 25.34 -1.83
N GLU A 63 -13.76 24.21 -2.37
CA GLU A 63 -14.48 23.54 -3.46
C GLU A 63 -15.88 23.25 -2.94
N GLU A 64 -16.83 23.93 -3.59
CA GLU A 64 -18.23 23.93 -3.25
C GLU A 64 -18.75 22.50 -3.09
N GLU A 65 -19.69 22.37 -2.16
CA GLU A 65 -20.53 21.21 -1.85
C GLU A 65 -21.15 20.54 -3.09
N SER A 66 -21.07 21.17 -4.27
CA SER A 66 -21.50 20.65 -5.58
C SER A 66 -20.59 19.54 -6.14
N THR A 67 -19.25 19.65 -6.07
CA THR A 67 -18.34 18.64 -6.66
C THR A 67 -18.30 17.38 -5.80
N LEU A 68 -18.16 17.52 -4.49
CA LEU A 68 -18.30 16.42 -3.52
C LEU A 68 -19.73 15.90 -3.47
N GLY A 69 -20.74 16.76 -3.60
CA GLY A 69 -22.15 16.33 -3.68
C GLY A 69 -22.41 15.44 -4.89
N VAL A 70 -21.83 15.75 -6.06
CA VAL A 70 -21.94 14.90 -7.26
C VAL A 70 -21.16 13.59 -7.08
N VAL A 71 -19.95 13.63 -6.53
CA VAL A 71 -19.14 12.43 -6.27
C VAL A 71 -19.82 11.52 -5.23
N ILE A 72 -20.31 12.08 -4.12
CA ILE A 72 -21.03 11.36 -3.07
C ILE A 72 -22.38 10.86 -3.59
N LYS A 73 -23.10 11.63 -4.40
CA LYS A 73 -24.35 11.17 -5.03
C LYS A 73 -24.09 10.05 -6.03
N ASN A 74 -22.95 10.06 -6.72
CA ASN A 74 -22.51 8.96 -7.59
C ASN A 74 -22.06 7.73 -6.79
N LEU A 75 -21.36 7.91 -5.67
CA LEU A 75 -20.98 6.83 -4.74
C LEU A 75 -22.21 6.25 -4.02
N GLN A 76 -23.18 7.07 -3.65
CA GLN A 76 -24.46 6.63 -3.06
C GLN A 76 -25.36 5.96 -4.10
N LYS A 77 -25.32 6.37 -5.38
CA LYS A 77 -25.96 5.61 -6.48
C LYS A 77 -25.29 4.25 -6.67
N ALA A 78 -23.96 4.18 -6.54
CA ALA A 78 -23.21 2.93 -6.58
C ALA A 78 -23.51 2.04 -5.35
N GLN A 79 -23.65 2.61 -4.16
CA GLN A 79 -23.94 1.87 -2.92
C GLN A 79 -25.43 1.47 -2.77
N LYS A 80 -26.39 2.24 -3.29
CA LYS A 80 -27.80 1.82 -3.36
C LYS A 80 -28.03 0.64 -4.32
N SER A 81 -27.03 0.29 -5.14
CA SER A 81 -27.02 -0.94 -5.95
C SER A 81 -26.39 -2.14 -5.23
N SER A 82 -25.81 -1.97 -4.04
CA SER A 82 -25.12 -3.05 -3.32
C SER A 82 -25.91 -3.54 -2.11
N LYS A 83 -26.76 -4.55 -2.35
CA LYS A 83 -26.66 -5.74 -1.48
C LYS A 83 -25.17 -6.14 -1.49
N PRO A 84 -24.57 -6.63 -0.38
CA PRO A 84 -23.25 -7.26 -0.49
C PRO A 84 -23.37 -8.21 -1.68
N PRO A 85 -22.52 -8.07 -2.72
CA PRO A 85 -22.60 -9.02 -3.81
C PRO A 85 -22.38 -10.36 -3.12
N LYS A 86 -23.45 -11.18 -3.02
CA LYS A 86 -23.31 -12.61 -2.79
C LYS A 86 -22.14 -13.01 -3.66
N PRO A 87 -21.08 -13.67 -3.13
CA PRO A 87 -19.87 -13.96 -3.87
C PRO A 87 -20.30 -14.30 -5.28
N ILE A 88 -20.12 -13.35 -6.19
CA ILE A 88 -20.56 -13.57 -7.54
C ILE A 88 -19.46 -14.47 -8.00
N GLU A 89 -19.62 -15.78 -7.78
CA GLU A 89 -19.09 -16.81 -8.64
C GLU A 89 -19.72 -16.56 -10.01
N ARG A 90 -19.37 -15.42 -10.62
CA ARG A 90 -19.31 -15.29 -12.07
C ARG A 90 -18.33 -16.39 -12.36
N LYS A 91 -18.84 -17.54 -12.79
CA LYS A 91 -18.03 -18.62 -13.35
C LYS A 91 -16.96 -17.92 -14.15
N ALA A 92 -15.72 -17.98 -13.65
CA ALA A 92 -14.63 -17.25 -14.25
C ALA A 92 -14.63 -17.69 -15.71
N ASN A 93 -14.96 -16.78 -16.62
CA ASN A 93 -15.01 -17.13 -18.03
C ASN A 93 -13.56 -17.10 -18.51
N ASN A 94 -12.80 -18.11 -18.08
CA ASN A 94 -11.36 -18.17 -18.27
C ASN A 94 -11.02 -18.11 -19.76
N GLN A 95 -11.88 -18.68 -20.63
CA GLN A 95 -11.71 -18.62 -22.07
C GLN A 95 -11.83 -17.19 -22.62
N GLU A 96 -12.87 -16.45 -22.22
CA GLU A 96 -13.06 -15.05 -22.64
C GLU A 96 -12.01 -14.12 -22.04
N ALA A 97 -11.57 -14.39 -20.81
CA ALA A 97 -10.49 -13.65 -20.17
C ALA A 97 -9.15 -13.86 -20.90
N LEU A 98 -8.85 -15.11 -21.31
CA LEU A 98 -7.66 -15.42 -22.11
C LEU A 98 -7.75 -14.79 -23.51
N ALA A 99 -8.91 -14.82 -24.16
CA ALA A 99 -9.11 -14.12 -25.44
C ALA A 99 -8.90 -12.60 -25.30
N SER A 100 -9.43 -11.99 -24.23
CA SER A 100 -9.22 -10.58 -23.91
C SER A 100 -7.73 -10.27 -23.63
N LEU A 101 -7.04 -11.17 -22.94
CA LEU A 101 -5.60 -11.07 -22.68
C LEU A 101 -4.78 -11.11 -23.98
N HIS A 102 -5.08 -12.05 -24.89
CA HIS A 102 -4.40 -12.13 -26.19
C HIS A 102 -4.61 -10.85 -27.00
N ALA A 103 -5.85 -10.35 -27.07
CA ALA A 103 -6.13 -9.07 -27.71
C ALA A 103 -5.37 -7.91 -27.04
N ALA A 104 -5.24 -7.90 -25.71
CA ALA A 104 -4.47 -6.89 -24.99
C ALA A 104 -2.99 -6.91 -25.38
N LEU A 105 -2.40 -8.10 -25.47
CA LEU A 105 -1.00 -8.29 -25.87
C LEU A 105 -0.77 -7.85 -27.32
N GLU A 106 -1.69 -8.15 -28.25
CA GLU A 106 -1.61 -7.66 -29.62
C GLU A 106 -1.68 -6.13 -29.69
N LYS A 107 -2.59 -5.50 -28.94
CA LYS A 107 -2.67 -4.03 -28.89
C LYS A 107 -1.42 -3.42 -28.28
N ARG A 108 -0.80 -4.06 -27.29
CA ARG A 108 0.48 -3.64 -26.72
C ARG A 108 1.59 -3.68 -27.78
N LEU A 109 1.67 -4.77 -28.55
CA LEU A 109 2.67 -4.92 -29.63
C LEU A 109 2.45 -3.91 -30.77
N GLN A 110 1.20 -3.53 -31.04
CA GLN A 110 0.85 -2.48 -31.99
C GLN A 110 1.11 -1.05 -31.48
N GLY A 111 1.63 -0.88 -30.25
CA GLY A 111 1.87 0.43 -29.62
C GLY A 111 0.60 1.14 -29.11
N HIS A 112 -0.57 0.49 -29.18
CA HIS A 112 -1.84 1.05 -28.70
C HIS A 112 -2.04 0.81 -27.20
N HIS A 113 -1.21 1.48 -26.39
CA HIS A 113 -1.14 1.28 -24.94
C HIS A 113 -2.48 1.52 -24.21
N ASP A 114 -3.24 2.57 -24.56
CA ASP A 114 -4.53 2.86 -23.91
C ASP A 114 -5.60 1.79 -24.18
N LYS A 115 -5.61 1.24 -25.39
CA LYS A 115 -6.54 0.15 -25.76
C LYS A 115 -6.12 -1.15 -25.06
N ALA A 116 -4.82 -1.42 -24.99
CA ALA A 116 -4.29 -2.56 -24.26
C ALA A 116 -4.66 -2.50 -22.77
N LEU A 117 -4.54 -1.33 -22.13
CA LEU A 117 -4.93 -1.13 -20.74
C LEU A 117 -6.39 -1.53 -20.48
N LYS A 118 -7.32 -1.04 -21.31
CA LYS A 118 -8.75 -1.37 -21.18
C LYS A 118 -9.00 -2.87 -21.34
N LEU A 119 -8.31 -3.54 -22.26
CA LEU A 119 -8.43 -4.98 -22.47
C LEU A 119 -7.83 -5.80 -21.31
N PHE A 120 -6.72 -5.35 -20.72
CA PHE A 120 -6.18 -5.97 -19.51
C PHE A 120 -7.12 -5.83 -18.32
N GLN A 121 -7.69 -4.63 -18.11
CA GLN A 121 -8.69 -4.40 -17.06
C GLN A 121 -9.93 -5.29 -17.27
N HIS A 122 -10.37 -5.44 -18.52
CA HIS A 122 -11.46 -6.35 -18.87
C HIS A 122 -11.12 -7.81 -18.55
N ALA A 123 -9.92 -8.28 -18.93
CA ALA A 123 -9.48 -9.65 -18.64
C ALA A 123 -9.43 -9.94 -17.13
N VAL A 124 -8.93 -9.00 -16.32
CA VAL A 124 -8.91 -9.13 -14.85
C VAL A 124 -10.32 -9.09 -14.26
N ALA A 125 -11.25 -8.31 -14.82
CA ALA A 125 -12.65 -8.29 -14.38
C ALA A 125 -13.38 -9.61 -14.68
N LEU A 126 -13.02 -10.30 -15.75
CA LEU A 126 -13.57 -11.61 -16.13
C LEU A 126 -12.96 -12.76 -15.31
N ALA A 127 -11.65 -12.73 -15.06
CA ALA A 127 -10.93 -13.77 -14.32
C ALA A 127 -9.97 -13.16 -13.28
N PRO A 128 -10.49 -12.64 -12.15
CA PRO A 128 -9.69 -11.95 -11.13
C PRO A 128 -8.72 -12.85 -10.36
N THR A 129 -8.86 -14.18 -10.50
CA THR A 129 -8.07 -15.21 -9.82
C THR A 129 -7.14 -15.97 -10.79
N HIS A 130 -7.03 -15.55 -12.05
CA HIS A 130 -6.19 -16.24 -13.03
C HIS A 130 -4.73 -15.75 -12.94
N PRO A 131 -3.75 -16.60 -12.58
CA PRO A 131 -2.36 -16.16 -12.36
C PRO A 131 -1.70 -15.54 -13.60
N ASP A 132 -1.88 -16.15 -14.79
CA ASP A 132 -1.26 -15.62 -16.02
C ASP A 132 -1.80 -14.25 -16.44
N VAL A 133 -3.11 -14.01 -16.30
CA VAL A 133 -3.74 -12.71 -16.60
C VAL A 133 -3.16 -11.63 -15.68
N LEU A 134 -3.03 -11.93 -14.38
CA LEU A 134 -2.43 -11.03 -13.40
C LEU A 134 -0.95 -10.75 -13.71
N ASN A 135 -0.17 -11.79 -14.04
CA ASN A 135 1.24 -11.62 -14.38
C ASN A 135 1.44 -10.76 -15.64
N HIS A 136 0.70 -11.04 -16.72
CA HIS A 136 0.82 -10.26 -17.95
C HIS A 136 0.34 -8.82 -17.80
N TYR A 137 -0.67 -8.59 -16.97
CA TYR A 137 -1.10 -7.24 -16.65
C TYR A 137 -0.02 -6.49 -15.85
N GLY A 138 0.62 -7.14 -14.87
CA GLY A 138 1.77 -6.59 -14.16
C GLY A 138 2.92 -6.19 -15.09
N GLU A 139 3.29 -7.08 -16.02
CA GLU A 139 4.35 -6.81 -17.02
C GLU A 139 3.99 -5.62 -17.92
N PHE A 140 2.71 -5.46 -18.26
CA PHE A 140 2.25 -4.31 -19.03
C PHE A 140 2.39 -2.99 -18.26
N LEU A 141 1.94 -2.94 -17.01
CA LEU A 141 2.03 -1.75 -16.16
C LEU A 141 3.48 -1.33 -15.91
N GLU A 142 4.33 -2.32 -15.66
CA GLU A 142 5.73 -2.09 -15.38
C GLU A 142 6.48 -1.48 -16.57
N HIS A 143 6.31 -2.06 -17.76
CA HIS A 143 7.06 -1.62 -18.95
C HIS A 143 6.45 -0.41 -19.65
N THR A 144 5.12 -0.27 -19.60
CA THR A 144 4.41 0.75 -20.38
C THR A 144 4.09 1.97 -19.54
N GLN A 145 3.50 1.77 -18.36
CA GLN A 145 3.03 2.86 -17.52
C GLN A 145 4.05 3.30 -16.48
N LYS A 146 5.15 2.56 -16.33
CA LYS A 146 6.11 2.81 -15.25
C LYS A 146 5.38 2.84 -13.90
N ASP A 147 4.51 1.86 -13.67
CA ASP A 147 3.89 1.63 -12.37
C ASP A 147 4.39 0.29 -11.80
N VAL A 148 5.53 0.36 -11.11
CA VAL A 148 6.19 -0.81 -10.52
C VAL A 148 5.48 -1.27 -9.23
N VAL A 149 4.81 -0.36 -8.53
CA VAL A 149 4.12 -0.67 -7.25
C VAL A 149 2.90 -1.52 -7.54
N GLU A 150 2.07 -1.11 -8.50
CA GLU A 150 0.89 -1.88 -8.87
C GLU A 150 1.27 -3.19 -9.58
N ALA A 151 2.36 -3.19 -10.37
CA ALA A 151 2.89 -4.42 -10.97
C ALA A 151 3.32 -5.45 -9.90
N ASP A 152 4.07 -5.04 -8.87
CA ASP A 152 4.47 -5.92 -7.78
C ASP A 152 3.26 -6.49 -7.03
N ARG A 153 2.24 -5.66 -6.79
CA ARG A 153 0.98 -6.08 -6.17
C ARG A 153 0.30 -7.19 -6.99
N LEU A 154 0.28 -7.08 -8.32
CA LEU A 154 -0.29 -8.08 -9.21
C LEU A 154 0.54 -9.37 -9.22
N TYR A 155 1.87 -9.29 -9.22
CA TYR A 155 2.74 -10.47 -9.12
C TYR A 155 2.58 -11.19 -7.78
N LEU A 156 2.49 -10.44 -6.68
CA LEU A 156 2.22 -10.99 -5.35
C LEU A 156 0.86 -11.69 -5.33
N ARG A 157 -0.17 -11.08 -5.92
CA ARG A 157 -1.49 -11.72 -6.05
C ARG A 157 -1.42 -13.01 -6.87
N ALA A 158 -0.73 -13.00 -8.01
CA ALA A 158 -0.53 -14.20 -8.83
C ALA A 158 0.15 -15.33 -8.04
N LEU A 159 1.18 -15.01 -7.25
CA LEU A 159 1.89 -15.99 -6.42
C LEU A 159 1.08 -16.49 -5.22
N SER A 160 0.19 -15.66 -4.66
CA SER A 160 -0.73 -16.10 -3.60
C SER A 160 -1.72 -17.15 -4.11
N LEU A 161 -2.06 -17.10 -5.40
CA LEU A 161 -2.96 -18.04 -6.07
C LEU A 161 -2.22 -19.26 -6.62
N SER A 162 -1.02 -19.06 -7.16
CA SER A 162 -0.15 -20.10 -7.70
C SER A 162 1.30 -19.87 -7.27
N PRO A 163 1.73 -20.47 -6.14
CA PRO A 163 3.10 -20.30 -5.63
C PRO A 163 4.20 -20.80 -6.56
N SER A 164 3.87 -21.73 -7.47
CA SER A 164 4.79 -22.32 -8.46
C SER A 164 4.88 -21.54 -9.78
N HIS A 165 4.26 -20.35 -9.86
CA HIS A 165 4.29 -19.55 -11.08
C HIS A 165 5.68 -18.89 -11.29
N ASN A 166 6.52 -19.55 -12.09
CA ASN A 166 7.92 -19.15 -12.33
C ASN A 166 8.09 -17.71 -12.84
N ARG A 167 7.26 -17.26 -13.78
CA ARG A 167 7.33 -15.89 -14.33
C ARG A 167 7.01 -14.84 -13.28
N ALA A 168 5.89 -15.01 -12.56
CA ALA A 168 5.51 -14.09 -11.48
C ALA A 168 6.56 -14.06 -10.37
N MET A 169 7.19 -15.20 -10.05
CA MET A 169 8.28 -15.27 -9.09
C MET A 169 9.50 -14.45 -9.52
N THR A 170 9.93 -14.61 -10.78
CA THR A 170 11.07 -13.88 -11.34
C THR A 170 10.79 -12.38 -11.43
N ASN A 171 9.59 -12.01 -11.88
CA ASN A 171 9.18 -10.61 -11.96
C ASN A 171 9.15 -9.97 -10.57
N ARG A 172 8.53 -10.62 -9.58
CA ARG A 172 8.48 -10.14 -8.19
C ARG A 172 9.86 -10.04 -7.54
N GLN A 173 10.76 -10.99 -7.78
CA GLN A 173 12.13 -10.93 -7.26
C GLN A 173 12.86 -9.66 -7.70
N ARG A 174 12.54 -9.15 -8.90
CA ARG A 174 13.10 -7.92 -9.44
C ARG A 174 12.39 -6.66 -8.96
N THR A 175 11.06 -6.67 -8.84
CA THR A 175 10.26 -5.49 -8.45
C THR A 175 10.22 -5.25 -6.95
N SER A 176 10.19 -6.30 -6.13
CA SER A 176 10.09 -6.21 -4.66
C SER A 176 11.14 -5.28 -4.01
N PRO A 177 12.45 -5.37 -4.29
CA PRO A 177 13.42 -4.46 -3.67
C PRO A 177 13.28 -2.99 -4.14
N VAL A 178 12.68 -2.76 -5.31
CA VAL A 178 12.39 -1.41 -5.82
C VAL A 178 11.20 -0.84 -5.05
N VAL A 179 10.11 -1.60 -4.93
CA VAL A 179 8.93 -1.18 -4.15
C VAL A 179 9.29 -0.94 -2.69
N ASP A 180 10.06 -1.82 -2.07
CA ASP A 180 10.55 -1.62 -0.69
C ASP A 180 11.33 -0.31 -0.52
N ALA A 181 12.09 0.11 -1.54
CA ALA A 181 12.82 1.37 -1.51
C ALA A 181 11.89 2.58 -1.68
N LEU A 182 10.92 2.50 -2.60
CA LEU A 182 9.91 3.53 -2.82
C LEU A 182 9.05 3.73 -1.56
N ASP A 183 8.64 2.63 -0.91
CA ASP A 183 7.85 2.67 0.32
C ASP A 183 8.63 3.33 1.45
N LYS A 184 9.92 3.00 1.62
CA LYS A 184 10.78 3.65 2.61
C LYS A 184 10.94 5.15 2.35
N GLU A 185 11.06 5.55 1.09
CA GLU A 185 11.14 6.97 0.73
C GLU A 185 9.82 7.70 1.03
N ASN A 186 8.69 7.09 0.71
CA ASN A 186 7.36 7.61 1.02
C ASN A 186 7.16 7.77 2.54
N LEU A 187 7.53 6.76 3.33
CA LEU A 187 7.48 6.83 4.79
C LEU A 187 8.37 7.95 5.34
N LYS A 188 9.59 8.10 4.82
CA LYS A 188 10.49 9.20 5.20
C LYS A 188 9.85 10.56 4.90
N ARG A 189 9.24 10.74 3.73
CA ARG A 189 8.53 11.98 3.37
C ARG A 189 7.37 12.27 4.32
N ILE A 190 6.65 11.24 4.76
CA ILE A 190 5.57 11.37 5.75
C ILE A 190 6.14 11.79 7.10
N ASP A 191 7.22 11.16 7.56
CA ASP A 191 7.90 11.51 8.80
C ASP A 191 8.41 12.95 8.79
N ASP A 192 9.02 13.39 7.69
CA ASP A 192 9.49 14.77 7.53
C ASP A 192 8.33 15.75 7.64
N LYS A 193 7.21 15.50 6.95
CA LYS A 193 6.00 16.32 7.06
C LYS A 193 5.44 16.32 8.48
N ARG A 194 5.34 15.17 9.14
CA ARG A 194 4.90 15.06 10.53
C ARG A 194 5.80 15.89 11.46
N ASN A 195 7.11 15.81 11.27
CA ASN A 195 8.08 16.56 12.07
C ASN A 195 7.95 18.07 11.83
N THR A 196 7.72 18.52 10.58
CA THR A 196 7.45 19.93 10.29
C THR A 196 6.19 20.43 10.98
N LEU A 197 5.10 19.65 10.95
CA LEU A 197 3.85 19.97 11.65
C LEU A 197 4.04 19.99 13.17
N GLY A 198 4.85 19.07 13.71
CA GLY A 198 5.16 18.99 15.14
C GLY A 198 5.99 20.15 15.68
N ARG A 199 6.70 20.88 14.81
CA ARG A 199 7.44 22.10 15.19
C ARG A 199 6.54 23.32 15.37
N ILE A 200 5.31 23.29 14.85
CA ILE A 200 4.39 24.42 14.96
C ILE A 200 3.90 24.53 16.41
N PRO A 201 4.01 25.70 17.06
CA PRO A 201 3.55 25.88 18.43
C PRO A 201 2.06 25.52 18.60
N SER A 202 1.73 24.83 19.69
CA SER A 202 0.33 24.43 19.99
C SER A 202 -0.61 25.61 20.25
N ALA A 203 -0.05 26.77 20.60
CA ALA A 203 -0.78 28.02 20.80
C ALA A 203 -1.19 28.71 19.49
N ASP A 204 -0.66 28.28 18.34
CA ASP A 204 -0.96 28.88 17.04
C ASP A 204 -2.46 28.76 16.70
N SER A 205 -3.10 29.91 16.43
CA SER A 205 -4.54 29.98 16.16
C SER A 205 -4.94 29.26 14.87
N SER A 206 -4.08 29.30 13.85
CA SER A 206 -4.31 28.66 12.56
C SER A 206 -4.25 27.14 12.69
N LEU A 207 -3.28 26.62 13.44
CA LEU A 207 -3.18 25.21 13.76
C LEU A 207 -4.37 24.72 14.60
N ARG A 208 -4.82 25.51 15.59
CA ARG A 208 -6.01 25.18 16.39
C ARG A 208 -7.27 25.12 15.53
N ARG A 209 -7.44 26.07 14.61
CA ARG A 209 -8.55 26.08 13.64
C ARG A 209 -8.48 24.87 12.72
N ALA A 210 -7.31 24.57 12.16
CA ALA A 210 -7.10 23.42 11.26
C ALA A 210 -7.36 22.09 11.98
N LYS A 211 -6.90 21.92 13.23
CA LYS A 211 -7.19 20.72 14.04
C LYS A 211 -8.67 20.54 14.30
N ARG A 212 -9.40 21.63 14.60
CA ARG A 212 -10.85 21.61 14.79
C ARG A 212 -11.59 21.24 13.51
N GLU A 213 -11.17 21.78 12.37
CA GLU A 213 -11.75 21.41 11.08
C GLU A 213 -11.49 19.94 10.75
N ALA A 214 -10.24 19.47 10.88
CA ALA A 214 -9.87 18.08 10.65
C ALA A 214 -10.64 17.11 11.56
N TYR A 215 -10.96 17.52 12.78
CA TYR A 215 -11.79 16.73 13.69
C TYR A 215 -13.19 16.48 13.13
N PHE A 216 -13.87 17.52 12.62
CA PHE A 216 -15.21 17.37 12.03
C PHE A 216 -15.18 16.53 10.75
N GLN A 217 -14.18 16.75 9.90
CA GLN A 217 -13.98 15.95 8.70
C GLN A 217 -13.74 14.47 9.04
N HIS A 218 -12.94 14.20 10.07
CA HIS A 218 -12.67 12.83 10.51
C HIS A 218 -13.94 12.11 10.98
N VAL A 219 -14.74 12.76 11.84
CA VAL A 219 -16.01 12.18 12.29
C VAL A 219 -16.94 11.94 11.11
N TYR A 220 -17.13 12.96 10.26
CA TYR A 220 -17.97 12.89 9.07
C TYR A 220 -17.59 11.73 8.13
N HIS A 221 -16.31 11.63 7.76
CA HIS A 221 -15.85 10.57 6.87
C HIS A 221 -15.93 9.18 7.51
N SER A 222 -15.62 9.05 8.80
CA SER A 222 -15.69 7.77 9.50
C SER A 222 -17.12 7.23 9.53
N VAL A 223 -18.09 8.03 9.98
CA VAL A 223 -19.50 7.60 10.01
C VAL A 223 -20.08 7.46 8.59
N GLY A 224 -19.62 8.29 7.65
CA GLY A 224 -20.04 8.21 6.24
C GLY A 224 -19.61 6.91 5.57
N ILE A 225 -18.43 6.38 5.90
CA ILE A 225 -17.97 5.06 5.43
C ILE A 225 -18.86 3.94 5.98
N GLU A 226 -19.35 4.09 7.21
CA GLU A 226 -20.30 3.15 7.84
C GLU A 226 -21.72 3.26 7.25
N GLY A 227 -21.99 4.28 6.43
CA GLY A 227 -23.24 4.47 5.69
C GLY A 227 -24.14 5.59 6.23
N ASN A 228 -23.64 6.40 7.17
CA ASN A 228 -24.36 7.54 7.71
C ASN A 228 -24.61 8.59 6.60
N THR A 229 -25.83 9.13 6.55
CA THR A 229 -26.28 10.02 5.47
C THR A 229 -26.23 11.51 5.82
N MET A 230 -25.72 11.85 6.99
CA MET A 230 -25.56 13.25 7.38
C MET A 230 -24.57 13.96 6.46
N SER A 231 -24.77 15.26 6.26
CA SER A 231 -23.78 16.13 5.64
C SER A 231 -22.76 16.61 6.66
N LEU A 232 -21.62 17.08 6.18
CA LEU A 232 -20.58 17.66 7.03
C LEU A 232 -21.10 18.83 7.88
N SER A 233 -21.97 19.68 7.32
CA SER A 233 -22.57 20.82 8.04
C SER A 233 -23.50 20.33 9.16
N GLN A 234 -24.31 19.31 8.91
CA GLN A 234 -25.17 18.67 9.92
C GLN A 234 -24.33 18.00 11.03
N THR A 235 -23.30 17.25 10.67
CA THR A 235 -22.37 16.64 11.63
C THR A 235 -21.68 17.71 12.48
N ARG A 236 -21.27 18.83 11.89
CA ARG A 236 -20.70 19.96 12.63
C ARG A 236 -21.68 20.54 13.63
N VAL A 237 -22.92 20.83 13.23
CA VAL A 237 -23.95 21.37 14.12
C VAL A 237 -24.14 20.44 15.33
N ILE A 238 -24.25 19.13 15.10
CA ILE A 238 -24.41 18.15 16.18
C ILE A 238 -23.21 18.18 17.14
N LEU A 239 -21.99 18.22 16.63
CA LEU A 239 -20.78 18.20 17.45
C LEU A 239 -20.53 19.53 18.19
N GLU A 240 -20.94 20.66 17.61
CA GLU A 240 -20.71 22.00 18.19
C GLU A 240 -21.81 22.43 19.16
N THR A 241 -23.07 22.21 18.80
CA THR A 241 -24.21 22.71 19.58
C THR A 241 -24.95 21.60 20.33
N GLY A 242 -24.72 20.34 19.98
CA GLY A 242 -25.49 19.21 20.52
C GLY A 242 -26.94 19.17 20.02
N MET A 243 -27.31 20.00 19.05
CA MET A 243 -28.67 20.07 18.53
C MET A 243 -28.97 18.92 17.57
N ALA A 244 -30.16 18.35 17.68
CA ALA A 244 -30.65 17.37 16.73
C ALA A 244 -31.02 18.04 15.40
N VAL A 245 -30.74 17.35 14.30
CA VAL A 245 -31.08 17.75 12.94
C VAL A 245 -32.42 17.14 12.57
N GLY A 246 -33.40 18.00 12.23
CA GLY A 246 -34.74 17.57 11.82
C GLY A 246 -34.71 16.68 10.57
N GLY A 247 -35.54 15.63 10.56
CA GLY A 247 -35.67 14.72 9.42
C GLY A 247 -34.54 13.70 9.24
N LYS A 248 -33.64 13.58 10.21
CA LYS A 248 -32.56 12.59 10.24
C LYS A 248 -32.77 11.55 11.35
N SER A 249 -32.17 10.36 11.20
CA SER A 249 -32.35 9.27 12.16
C SER A 249 -31.62 9.57 13.48
N LEU A 250 -32.23 9.25 14.61
CA LEU A 250 -31.56 9.34 15.91
C LEU A 250 -30.37 8.39 16.03
N ILE A 251 -30.38 7.28 15.28
CA ILE A 251 -29.26 6.34 15.25
C ILE A 251 -28.03 7.01 14.62
N GLU A 252 -28.22 7.73 13.49
CA GLU A 252 -27.15 8.47 12.82
C GLU A 252 -26.55 9.57 13.72
N HIS A 253 -27.37 10.20 14.57
CA HIS A 253 -26.89 11.14 15.59
C HIS A 253 -26.08 10.42 16.68
N GLY A 254 -26.58 9.26 17.13
CA GLY A 254 -25.92 8.43 18.14
C GLY A 254 -24.54 7.94 17.69
N GLU A 255 -24.38 7.58 16.42
CA GLU A 255 -23.10 7.21 15.82
C GLU A 255 -22.08 8.36 15.89
N ILE A 256 -22.50 9.56 15.48
CA ILE A 256 -21.65 10.77 15.50
C ILE A 256 -21.21 11.10 16.92
N LEU A 257 -22.14 11.12 17.87
CA LEU A 257 -21.86 11.43 19.27
C LEU A 257 -21.03 10.32 19.95
N GLY A 258 -21.28 9.06 19.58
CA GLY A 258 -20.51 7.92 20.05
C GLY A 258 -19.06 8.00 19.62
N LEU A 259 -18.80 8.34 18.35
CA LEU A 259 -17.45 8.53 17.85
C LEU A 259 -16.77 9.76 18.49
N ASP A 260 -17.49 10.87 18.69
CA ASP A 260 -16.98 12.04 19.40
C ASP A 260 -16.53 11.72 20.83
N ALA A 261 -17.38 11.01 21.58
CA ALA A 261 -17.06 10.55 22.92
C ALA A 261 -15.86 9.61 22.93
N ALA A 262 -15.77 8.67 21.98
CA ALA A 262 -14.64 7.76 21.84
C ALA A 262 -13.33 8.51 21.56
N LEU A 263 -13.34 9.50 20.65
CA LEU A 263 -12.16 10.30 20.33
C LEU A 263 -11.72 11.18 21.51
N LYS A 264 -12.67 11.78 22.24
CA LYS A 264 -12.37 12.53 23.47
C LYS A 264 -11.79 11.63 24.55
N TYR A 265 -12.34 10.43 24.72
CA TYR A 265 -11.81 9.43 25.64
C TYR A 265 -10.38 9.03 25.27
N LEU A 266 -10.11 8.71 24.00
CA LEU A 266 -8.77 8.39 23.51
C LEU A 266 -7.80 9.55 23.74
N ASN A 267 -8.16 10.78 23.38
CA ASN A 267 -7.31 11.94 23.60
C ASN A 267 -7.02 12.16 25.09
N SER A 268 -8.00 11.98 25.98
CA SER A 268 -7.78 12.17 27.42
C SER A 268 -6.89 11.08 28.04
N LYS A 269 -7.06 9.80 27.65
CA LYS A 269 -6.30 8.67 28.23
C LYS A 269 -4.94 8.45 27.58
N LEU A 270 -4.83 8.67 26.27
CA LEU A 270 -3.59 8.43 25.54
C LEU A 270 -2.61 9.60 25.67
N SER A 271 -3.09 10.84 25.76
CA SER A 271 -2.20 11.97 26.03
C SER A 271 -1.52 11.87 27.41
N SER A 272 -2.20 11.32 28.42
CA SER A 272 -1.62 11.11 29.75
C SER A 272 -0.70 9.88 29.85
N ASN A 273 -1.05 8.78 29.17
CA ASN A 273 -0.34 7.50 29.33
C ASN A 273 0.77 7.24 28.31
N LEU A 274 0.64 7.66 27.04
CA LEU A 274 1.70 7.43 26.04
C LEU A 274 2.90 8.36 26.25
N PHE A 275 2.69 9.58 26.76
CA PHE A 275 3.81 10.47 27.10
C PHE A 275 4.59 9.96 28.33
N SER A 276 3.90 9.35 29.31
CA SER A 276 4.53 8.75 30.49
C SER A 276 5.20 7.40 30.23
N ARG A 277 4.67 6.57 29.30
CA ARG A 277 5.27 5.27 28.97
C ARG A 277 6.39 5.35 27.94
N ASN A 278 6.34 6.26 26.95
CA ASN A 278 7.38 6.33 25.91
C ASN A 278 8.71 6.95 26.41
N ILE A 279 8.73 7.66 27.54
CA ILE A 279 9.99 8.07 28.20
C ILE A 279 10.55 6.94 29.07
N LYS A 280 9.71 6.05 29.61
CA LYS A 280 10.16 4.97 30.51
C LYS A 280 10.69 3.74 29.79
N TRP A 281 10.06 3.34 28.67
CA TRP A 281 10.52 2.19 27.86
C TRP A 281 11.77 2.47 27.03
N GLY A 282 12.19 3.72 26.87
CA GLY A 282 13.42 4.08 26.14
C GLY A 282 14.69 4.19 26.99
N LEU A 283 14.56 4.27 28.32
CA LEU A 283 15.69 4.51 29.23
C LEU A 283 16.02 3.32 30.15
N GLU A 284 15.04 2.48 30.50
CA GLU A 284 15.30 1.31 31.38
C GLU A 284 15.90 0.09 30.64
N ASP A 285 15.68 -0.04 29.31
CA ASP A 285 16.23 -1.17 28.54
C ASP A 285 17.66 -0.93 28.01
N LEU A 286 18.10 0.33 27.89
CA LEU A 286 19.50 0.64 27.51
C LEU A 286 20.48 0.55 28.68
N SER A 287 20.03 0.72 29.93
CA SER A 287 20.92 0.58 31.10
C SER A 287 21.14 -0.87 31.53
N LYS A 288 20.31 -1.81 31.07
CA LYS A 288 20.43 -3.25 31.38
C LYS A 288 21.17 -4.05 30.30
N LEU A 289 21.57 -3.41 29.21
CA LEU A 289 22.40 -4.00 28.15
C LEU A 289 23.89 -3.62 28.26
N PHE A 290 24.29 -2.83 29.27
CA PHE A 290 25.66 -2.39 29.50
C PHE A 290 26.20 -2.62 30.93
N HIS A 291 25.57 -3.50 31.69
CA HIS A 291 26.16 -4.13 32.89
C HIS A 291 25.89 -5.63 32.86
#